data_AF-A0A351AW97-F1
#
_entry.id   AF-A0A351AW97-F1
#
_cell.length_a   1.000
_cell.length_b   1.000
_cell.length_c   1.000
_cell.angle_alpha   90.00
_cell.angle_beta   90.00
_cell.angle_gamma   90.00
#
_symmetry.space_group_name_H-M   'P 1'
#
loop_
_entity.id
_entity.type
_entity.pdbx_description
1 polymer ?
#
loop_
_entity_poly.entity_id
_entity_poly.type
_entity_poly.pdbx_seq_one_letter_code
_entity_poly.pdbx_strand_id
1 'polypeptide(L)'
;MTRKRASRKCVECGENTQYEFGTNMINRKNTYKSELNSGTNNKKTESALQHCSRNGRIRAFDRADVLAAFRKPAAFALLACIGVAAILGCSGGDSLAPVKPERAAEQTCSPQPNPTPISADDYIPPVQTPLPLPSDEPNPFMAELQFDNENFARAFKYKYGTIYVSDRSSIAELHLRRCGLMHVDDLTKLGYLRVLDLSENMIYDLSPLEKLTALRKLNLDTNDISDISHLSELTELLELDIDKNNISNLYPLTPLKNMTKLLAHENEIHDLQPLSELTKLQKLGLRSNSISDLRPLSKLAELRELYLHDNSISDVSPLSELHELCRLNLHDNVLSDISELRSLENMERLWIYNNSISDISALAGMKELSVLYAGMNSIEDISSLAELFNLTDVSLHNNAITDISALEEHVNLKKLDLSGNPIDDSAVEVLCTLTGLEKLDLQRTGISQEGIAAIRAALPKAKVIA
;
A
#
# COMPACT_ATOMS: atom_id res chain seq x y z
N MET A 1 9.87 54.03 -31.56
CA MET A 1 8.56 54.17 -32.24
C MET A 1 7.46 53.60 -31.35
N THR A 2 6.56 54.48 -30.92
CA THR A 2 5.13 54.28 -30.64
C THR A 2 4.59 52.97 -30.02
N ARG A 3 4.21 53.10 -28.74
CA ARG A 3 3.06 52.53 -27.99
C ARG A 3 2.26 51.37 -28.62
N LYS A 4 1.99 50.35 -27.79
CA LYS A 4 0.61 50.04 -27.38
C LYS A 4 0.52 49.54 -25.93
N ARG A 5 -0.33 50.23 -25.18
CA ARG A 5 -0.79 49.94 -23.82
C ARG A 5 -1.80 48.81 -23.86
N ALA A 6 -1.78 47.96 -22.84
CA ALA A 6 -2.99 47.34 -22.32
C ALA A 6 -2.95 47.44 -20.79
N SER A 7 -3.81 48.30 -20.27
CA SER A 7 -4.08 48.52 -18.85
C SER A 7 -5.23 47.63 -18.40
N ARG A 8 -5.06 46.87 -17.32
CA ARG A 8 -6.16 46.55 -16.40
C ARG A 8 -5.70 46.82 -14.98
N LYS A 9 -6.39 47.77 -14.34
CA LYS A 9 -6.29 48.14 -12.93
C LYS A 9 -6.89 47.01 -12.10
N CYS A 10 -6.17 46.51 -11.10
CA CYS A 10 -6.78 45.99 -9.89
C CYS A 10 -6.75 47.10 -8.84
N VAL A 11 -7.90 47.35 -8.22
CA VAL A 11 -8.12 48.38 -7.21
C VAL A 11 -7.92 47.72 -5.86
N GLU A 12 -6.81 48.05 -5.20
CA GLU A 12 -6.54 48.09 -3.75
C GLU A 12 -5.07 47.72 -3.49
N CYS A 13 -4.39 48.60 -2.74
CA CYS A 13 -3.00 48.51 -2.28
C CYS A 13 -1.92 48.67 -3.37
N GLY A 14 -1.60 49.93 -3.69
CA GLY A 14 -0.39 50.28 -4.42
C GLY A 14 0.81 50.36 -3.49
N GLU A 15 1.85 49.56 -3.76
CA GLU A 15 3.24 49.80 -3.37
C GLU A 15 4.16 48.95 -4.26
N ASN A 16 5.22 49.57 -4.78
CA ASN A 16 6.28 48.94 -5.57
C ASN A 16 7.39 48.48 -4.62
N THR A 17 7.70 47.18 -4.58
CA THR A 17 8.93 46.69 -3.96
C THR A 17 9.56 45.57 -4.80
N GLN A 18 10.83 45.77 -5.13
CA GLN A 18 11.72 44.79 -5.77
C GLN A 18 12.19 43.77 -4.72
N TYR A 19 12.29 42.50 -5.09
CA TYR A 19 12.99 41.49 -4.30
C TYR A 19 13.89 40.61 -5.18
N GLU A 20 15.16 40.48 -4.76
CA GLU A 20 16.17 39.56 -5.25
C GLU A 20 15.85 38.12 -4.80
N PHE A 21 16.01 37.14 -5.69
CA PHE A 21 15.84 35.71 -5.38
C PHE A 21 17.18 35.06 -5.00
N GLY A 22 17.28 34.61 -3.74
CA GLY A 22 18.25 33.63 -3.27
C GLY A 22 17.55 32.31 -2.92
N THR A 23 18.08 31.20 -3.41
CA THR A 23 17.60 29.81 -3.29
C THR A 23 17.68 29.24 -1.87
N ASN A 24 16.57 28.71 -1.33
CA ASN A 24 16.46 27.50 -0.48
C ASN A 24 15.12 27.48 0.31
N MET A 25 14.15 26.63 -0.08
CA MET A 25 13.09 26.11 0.81
C MET A 25 12.40 24.88 0.19
N ILE A 26 12.69 23.68 0.71
CA ILE A 26 11.77 22.54 0.78
C ILE A 26 11.93 21.92 2.18
N ASN A 27 10.81 21.45 2.76
CA ASN A 27 10.63 20.77 4.06
C ASN A 27 10.57 21.60 5.35
N ARG A 28 9.37 22.14 5.65
CA ARG A 28 8.90 22.36 7.04
C ARG A 28 7.39 22.12 7.18
N LYS A 29 6.99 20.86 7.30
CA LYS A 29 5.79 20.41 8.04
C LYS A 29 6.19 19.14 8.78
N ASN A 30 6.88 19.28 9.92
CA ASN A 30 6.97 18.33 11.03
C ASN A 30 8.06 18.77 12.03
N THR A 31 7.93 20.00 12.55
CA THR A 31 8.77 20.47 13.68
C THR A 31 7.98 21.49 14.49
N TYR A 32 6.79 21.10 14.94
CA TYR A 32 6.06 21.81 15.98
C TYR A 32 5.17 20.81 16.73
N LYS A 33 5.80 19.82 17.39
CA LYS A 33 5.14 19.02 18.44
C LYS A 33 6.07 18.21 19.37
N SER A 34 7.39 18.41 19.35
CA SER A 34 8.32 17.66 20.22
C SER A 34 9.16 18.51 21.19
N GLU A 35 8.97 19.82 21.29
CA GLU A 35 9.68 20.66 22.29
C GLU A 35 8.71 21.27 23.30
N LEU A 36 8.11 20.40 24.11
CA LEU A 36 7.43 20.77 25.36
C LEU A 36 7.54 19.59 26.33
N ASN A 37 8.75 19.05 26.52
CA ASN A 37 9.08 18.15 27.63
C ASN A 37 10.60 17.90 27.71
N SER A 38 11.37 18.90 28.13
CA SER A 38 12.63 18.67 28.85
C SER A 38 13.15 20.01 29.39
N GLY A 39 12.97 20.23 30.68
CA GLY A 39 13.66 21.32 31.36
C GLY A 39 15.13 20.98 31.50
N THR A 40 16.02 21.76 30.88
CA THR A 40 17.31 22.14 31.45
C THR A 40 17.83 23.42 30.79
N ASN A 41 18.28 24.34 31.64
CA ASN A 41 18.94 25.59 31.30
C ASN A 41 20.15 25.36 30.39
N ASN A 42 20.24 26.08 29.27
CA ASN A 42 21.55 26.54 28.83
C ASN A 42 21.51 27.88 28.09
N LYS A 43 22.36 28.79 28.56
CA LYS A 43 22.49 30.19 28.16
C LYS A 43 23.00 30.29 26.71
N LYS A 44 22.08 30.42 25.75
CA LYS A 44 22.39 30.86 24.36
C LYS A 44 21.22 31.54 23.63
N THR A 45 20.12 31.85 24.32
CA THR A 45 18.89 32.45 23.75
C THR A 45 18.64 33.90 24.20
N GLU A 46 19.69 34.64 24.55
CA GLU A 46 19.58 36.01 25.08
C GLU A 46 20.21 37.08 24.16
N SER A 47 20.15 36.90 22.83
CA SER A 47 20.67 37.88 21.85
C SER A 47 19.78 38.13 20.63
N ALA A 48 18.46 37.96 20.77
CA ALA A 48 17.50 38.30 19.69
C ALA A 48 16.29 39.14 20.17
N LEU A 49 16.43 39.84 21.31
CA LEU A 49 15.39 40.69 21.90
C LEU A 49 15.81 42.17 22.12
N GLN A 50 16.76 42.66 21.33
CA GLN A 50 17.10 44.09 21.30
C GLN A 50 17.34 44.56 19.86
N HIS A 51 16.28 44.71 19.08
CA HIS A 51 16.15 45.80 18.11
C HIS A 51 14.76 45.76 17.46
N CYS A 52 13.81 46.50 18.04
CA CYS A 52 12.70 47.21 17.37
C CYS A 52 11.60 47.56 18.39
N SER A 53 11.95 48.41 19.36
CA SER A 53 10.99 49.36 19.94
C SER A 53 11.19 50.68 19.21
N ARG A 54 10.37 50.94 18.18
CA ARG A 54 10.03 52.27 17.65
C ARG A 54 9.13 52.12 16.43
N ASN A 55 7.84 52.05 16.70
CA ASN A 55 6.77 52.81 16.04
C ASN A 55 5.46 52.08 16.29
N GLY A 56 4.66 52.66 17.18
CA GLY A 56 3.43 52.07 17.67
C GLY A 56 2.35 51.99 16.59
N ARG A 57 1.54 50.92 16.70
CA ARG A 57 0.07 50.90 16.69
C ARG A 57 -0.40 49.52 16.23
N ILE A 58 -0.54 48.57 17.14
CA ILE A 58 -1.51 47.47 16.98
C ILE A 58 -2.13 47.19 18.35
N ARG A 59 -3.46 47.27 18.40
CA ARG A 59 -4.30 46.93 19.57
C ARG A 59 -4.24 45.42 19.78
N ALA A 60 -4.15 45.01 21.04
CA ALA A 60 -4.30 43.62 21.45
C ALA A 60 -5.69 43.09 21.04
N PHE A 61 -5.74 41.93 20.38
CA PHE A 61 -6.94 41.12 20.27
C PHE A 61 -6.83 39.94 21.23
N ASP A 62 -7.91 39.72 21.96
CA ASP A 62 -8.05 38.79 23.07
C ASP A 62 -8.22 37.34 22.56
N ARG A 63 -7.83 36.37 23.39
CA ARG A 63 -7.70 34.94 23.09
C ARG A 63 -9.03 34.21 22.85
N ALA A 64 -10.15 34.93 22.91
CA ALA A 64 -11.50 34.42 22.70
C ALA A 64 -12.00 34.54 21.23
N ASP A 65 -11.43 35.43 20.42
CA ASP A 65 -11.88 35.63 19.03
C ASP A 65 -11.24 34.64 18.03
N VAL A 66 -10.17 33.94 18.43
CA VAL A 66 -9.49 32.93 17.61
C VAL A 66 -10.17 31.54 17.70
N LEU A 67 -10.99 31.30 18.74
CA LEU A 67 -11.68 30.03 18.94
C LEU A 67 -13.09 29.98 18.32
N ALA A 68 -13.60 31.08 17.76
CA ALA A 68 -14.89 31.12 17.07
C ALA A 68 -14.78 30.96 15.53
N ALA A 69 -13.58 30.95 14.95
CA ALA A 69 -13.38 30.86 13.50
C ALA A 69 -13.23 29.43 12.94
N PHE A 70 -13.25 28.38 13.78
CA PHE A 70 -13.09 26.97 13.36
C PHE A 70 -14.36 26.12 13.47
N ARG A 71 -15.55 26.73 13.49
CA ARG A 71 -16.82 26.00 13.37
C ARG A 71 -17.73 26.65 12.34
N LYS A 72 -17.59 26.25 11.07
CA LYS A 72 -18.69 26.10 10.09
C LYS A 72 -18.18 25.43 8.79
N PRO A 73 -18.95 24.47 8.21
CA PRO A 73 -18.55 23.71 7.04
C PRO A 73 -19.02 24.42 5.76
N ALA A 74 -18.13 25.15 5.08
CA ALA A 74 -18.30 25.62 3.70
C ALA A 74 -17.03 26.34 3.21
N ALA A 75 -15.97 25.59 2.90
CA ALA A 75 -14.82 26.13 2.17
C ALA A 75 -14.01 25.03 1.45
N PHE A 76 -14.70 24.02 0.90
CA PHE A 76 -14.13 23.03 -0.02
C PHE A 76 -14.72 23.25 -1.41
N ALA A 77 -14.45 24.42 -2.00
CA ALA A 77 -14.67 24.70 -3.44
C ALA A 77 -14.20 26.12 -3.81
N LEU A 78 -12.92 26.47 -3.62
CA LEU A 78 -12.28 27.57 -4.38
C LEU A 78 -10.77 27.67 -4.16
N LEU A 79 -10.00 26.61 -4.45
CA LEU A 79 -8.54 26.72 -4.65
C LEU A 79 -8.07 25.72 -5.72
N ALA A 80 -8.87 25.60 -6.78
CA ALA A 80 -8.50 24.94 -8.02
C ALA A 80 -8.83 25.88 -9.17
N CYS A 81 -8.10 27.00 -9.26
CA CYS A 81 -7.92 27.83 -10.46
C CYS A 81 -7.01 29.02 -10.10
N ILE A 82 -6.02 29.29 -10.96
CA ILE A 82 -5.02 30.37 -10.92
C ILE A 82 -3.70 29.98 -10.22
N GLY A 83 -2.76 29.52 -11.03
CA GLY A 83 -1.37 29.28 -10.63
C GLY A 83 -0.47 28.54 -11.63
N VAL A 84 -0.83 28.47 -12.93
CA VAL A 84 0.07 28.00 -13.99
C VAL A 84 0.10 29.05 -15.10
N ALA A 85 1.11 29.93 -15.06
CA ALA A 85 1.68 30.64 -16.21
C ALA A 85 2.93 31.42 -15.75
N ALA A 86 4.04 31.22 -16.47
CA ALA A 86 5.42 31.65 -16.20
C ALA A 86 6.12 30.75 -15.16
N ILE A 87 6.86 29.71 -15.54
CA ILE A 87 8.09 29.76 -16.34
C ILE A 87 8.15 28.51 -17.22
N LEU A 88 7.92 28.65 -18.53
CA LEU A 88 8.36 27.69 -19.55
C LEU A 88 8.73 28.49 -20.79
N GLY A 89 10.02 28.54 -21.08
CA GLY A 89 10.58 28.96 -22.34
C GLY A 89 11.50 27.86 -22.85
N CYS A 90 11.01 27.13 -23.85
CA CYS A 90 11.73 26.21 -24.75
C CYS A 90 12.23 24.88 -24.14
N SER A 91 12.18 23.72 -24.80
CA SER A 91 11.49 23.24 -26.01
C SER A 91 11.88 21.76 -26.19
N GLY A 92 10.92 20.88 -26.40
CA GLY A 92 11.10 19.55 -27.01
C GLY A 92 11.41 18.39 -26.07
N GLY A 93 10.65 17.30 -26.18
CA GLY A 93 11.00 15.99 -25.61
C GLY A 93 9.80 15.26 -25.01
N ASP A 94 9.58 14.05 -25.51
CA ASP A 94 8.39 13.23 -25.32
C ASP A 94 7.99 12.88 -23.87
N SER A 95 6.68 12.66 -23.75
CA SER A 95 5.89 12.28 -22.58
C SER A 95 6.55 11.22 -21.68
N LEU A 96 6.84 11.60 -20.43
CA LEU A 96 6.99 10.67 -19.30
C LEU A 96 5.63 10.02 -19.04
N ALA A 97 5.48 8.76 -19.43
CA ALA A 97 4.29 7.97 -19.12
C ALA A 97 4.33 7.54 -17.64
N PRO A 98 3.23 7.69 -16.88
CA PRO A 98 3.12 7.14 -15.54
C PRO A 98 3.09 5.61 -15.61
N VAL A 99 3.86 4.96 -14.74
CA VAL A 99 3.86 3.51 -14.54
C VAL A 99 2.46 3.08 -14.14
N LYS A 100 1.78 2.32 -15.00
CA LYS A 100 0.52 1.64 -14.68
C LYS A 100 0.78 0.63 -13.56
N PRO A 101 -0.14 0.44 -12.61
CA PRO A 101 -0.10 -0.73 -11.74
C PRO A 101 -0.30 -1.96 -12.63
N GLU A 102 0.77 -2.73 -12.82
CA GLU A 102 0.71 -4.02 -13.49
C GLU A 102 -0.08 -4.97 -12.60
N ARG A 103 -1.21 -5.44 -13.12
CA ARG A 103 -1.99 -6.54 -12.58
C ARG A 103 -1.10 -7.79 -12.67
N ALA A 104 -0.34 -8.07 -11.62
CA ALA A 104 0.47 -9.26 -11.54
C ALA A 104 -0.44 -10.48 -11.68
N ALA A 105 -0.14 -11.33 -12.66
CA ALA A 105 -0.73 -12.66 -12.73
C ALA A 105 -0.35 -13.41 -11.45
N GLU A 106 -1.34 -13.72 -10.62
CA GLU A 106 -1.18 -14.57 -9.45
C GLU A 106 -0.86 -15.99 -9.93
N GLN A 107 0.42 -16.36 -9.92
CA GLN A 107 0.82 -17.76 -9.86
C GLN A 107 0.88 -18.13 -8.37
N THR A 108 -0.19 -18.78 -7.93
CA THR A 108 -0.27 -19.46 -6.63
C THR A 108 0.65 -20.66 -6.62
N CYS A 109 1.39 -20.86 -5.53
CA CYS A 109 2.00 -22.16 -5.22
C CYS A 109 0.89 -23.24 -5.20
N SER A 110 1.02 -24.31 -5.97
CA SER A 110 -0.03 -25.33 -6.19
C SER A 110 0.45 -26.74 -5.82
N PRO A 111 -0.41 -27.75 -5.53
CA PRO A 111 -1.69 -27.72 -4.81
C PRO A 111 -1.81 -28.82 -3.69
N GLN A 112 -2.86 -28.70 -2.86
CA GLN A 112 -3.27 -29.63 -1.77
C GLN A 112 -4.02 -30.90 -2.26
N PRO A 113 -4.14 -31.96 -1.44
CA PRO A 113 -4.62 -33.30 -1.84
C PRO A 113 -6.16 -33.48 -1.89
N ASN A 114 -6.61 -34.42 -2.73
CA ASN A 114 -8.01 -34.77 -3.00
C ASN A 114 -8.77 -35.37 -1.79
N PRO A 115 -10.08 -35.11 -1.64
CA PRO A 115 -10.93 -35.76 -0.65
C PRO A 115 -11.47 -37.13 -1.11
N THR A 116 -11.52 -38.08 -0.17
CA THR A 116 -12.13 -39.41 -0.30
C THR A 116 -13.67 -39.36 -0.23
N PRO A 117 -14.39 -40.29 -0.87
CA PRO A 117 -15.85 -40.26 -0.99
C PRO A 117 -16.58 -40.80 0.26
N ILE A 118 -17.73 -40.19 0.56
CA ILE A 118 -18.64 -40.60 1.64
C ILE A 118 -19.67 -41.58 1.08
N SER A 119 -19.93 -42.65 1.83
CA SER A 119 -20.88 -43.72 1.54
C SER A 119 -22.33 -43.24 1.64
N ALA A 120 -23.16 -43.72 0.72
CA ALA A 120 -24.61 -43.70 0.82
C ALA A 120 -25.06 -44.70 1.90
N ASP A 121 -25.81 -44.24 2.89
CA ASP A 121 -26.89 -44.98 3.58
C ASP A 121 -27.40 -44.11 4.74
N ASP A 122 -28.59 -43.50 4.55
CA ASP A 122 -29.62 -43.38 5.59
C ASP A 122 -30.88 -42.70 5.00
N TYR A 123 -31.88 -43.54 4.72
CA TYR A 123 -33.20 -43.19 4.20
C TYR A 123 -34.11 -42.72 5.34
N ILE A 124 -34.56 -41.46 5.29
CA ILE A 124 -35.57 -40.92 6.21
C ILE A 124 -36.94 -40.94 5.49
N PRO A 125 -38.00 -41.52 6.09
CA PRO A 125 -39.30 -41.66 5.44
C PRO A 125 -39.98 -40.30 5.20
N PRO A 126 -40.88 -40.21 4.20
CA PRO A 126 -41.52 -38.95 3.84
C PRO A 126 -42.38 -38.43 5.00
N VAL A 127 -42.09 -37.19 5.41
CA VAL A 127 -42.94 -36.42 6.32
C VAL A 127 -44.30 -36.21 5.65
N GLN A 128 -45.36 -36.47 6.42
CA GLN A 128 -46.75 -36.28 6.03
C GLN A 128 -46.96 -34.90 5.39
N THR A 129 -47.62 -34.89 4.23
CA THR A 129 -48.06 -33.68 3.54
C THR A 129 -48.85 -32.78 4.51
N PRO A 130 -48.47 -31.49 4.68
CA PRO A 130 -49.28 -30.57 5.45
C PRO A 130 -50.66 -30.41 4.81
N LEU A 131 -51.69 -30.31 5.65
CA LEU A 131 -53.05 -29.95 5.24
C LEU A 131 -53.04 -28.69 4.35
N PRO A 132 -53.89 -28.62 3.31
CA PRO A 132 -53.94 -27.47 2.42
C PRO A 132 -54.33 -26.23 3.21
N LEU A 133 -53.48 -25.21 3.16
CA LEU A 133 -53.77 -23.88 3.70
C LEU A 133 -54.95 -23.27 2.93
N PRO A 134 -55.83 -22.50 3.60
CA PRO A 134 -56.95 -21.82 2.96
C PRO A 134 -56.46 -20.89 1.85
N SER A 135 -57.18 -20.88 0.73
CA SER A 135 -56.79 -20.33 -0.58
C SER A 135 -56.63 -18.80 -0.66
N ASP A 136 -56.77 -18.08 0.44
CA ASP A 136 -56.76 -16.60 0.47
C ASP A 136 -55.65 -15.99 1.34
N GLU A 137 -54.72 -16.78 1.89
CA GLU A 137 -53.48 -16.24 2.45
C GLU A 137 -52.31 -16.38 1.45
N PRO A 138 -51.58 -15.29 1.13
CA PRO A 138 -50.41 -15.39 0.27
C PRO A 138 -49.42 -16.36 0.90
N ASN A 139 -49.03 -17.38 0.13
CA ASN A 139 -48.09 -18.41 0.58
C ASN A 139 -46.84 -17.73 1.18
N PRO A 140 -46.56 -17.85 2.49
CA PRO A 140 -45.45 -17.15 3.13
C PRO A 140 -44.08 -17.57 2.59
N PHE A 141 -44.01 -18.70 1.86
CA PHE A 141 -42.82 -19.16 1.16
C PHE A 141 -42.55 -18.43 -0.18
N MET A 142 -43.50 -17.64 -0.69
CA MET A 142 -43.38 -16.86 -1.94
C MET A 142 -43.39 -15.34 -1.69
N ALA A 143 -43.17 -14.91 -0.44
CA ALA A 143 -43.02 -13.49 -0.12
C ALA A 143 -41.65 -12.98 -0.58
N GLU A 144 -41.62 -11.88 -1.35
CA GLU A 144 -40.37 -11.19 -1.72
C GLU A 144 -39.65 -10.71 -0.46
N LEU A 145 -38.35 -10.98 -0.36
CA LEU A 145 -37.53 -10.52 0.75
C LEU A 145 -37.42 -8.98 0.69
N GLN A 146 -37.90 -8.31 1.73
CA GLN A 146 -37.88 -6.86 1.82
C GLN A 146 -36.68 -6.37 2.65
N PHE A 147 -36.04 -5.32 2.14
CA PHE A 147 -34.95 -4.60 2.80
C PHE A 147 -35.45 -3.23 3.24
N ASP A 148 -35.04 -2.79 4.43
CA ASP A 148 -35.54 -1.56 5.05
C ASP A 148 -34.82 -0.33 4.47
N ASN A 149 -33.57 -0.49 4.05
CA ASN A 149 -32.77 0.54 3.43
C ASN A 149 -32.95 0.51 1.90
N GLU A 150 -33.52 1.58 1.33
CA GLU A 150 -33.78 1.68 -0.12
C GLU A 150 -32.52 1.58 -0.97
N ASN A 151 -31.37 2.12 -0.50
CA ASN A 151 -30.11 2.02 -1.23
C ASN A 151 -29.59 0.59 -1.23
N PHE A 152 -29.66 -0.09 -0.09
CA PHE A 152 -29.34 -1.50 0.02
C PHE A 152 -30.26 -2.35 -0.86
N ALA A 153 -31.58 -2.15 -0.76
CA ALA A 153 -32.59 -2.84 -1.55
C ALA A 153 -32.33 -2.68 -3.05
N ARG A 154 -32.04 -1.46 -3.50
CA ARG A 154 -31.74 -1.14 -4.89
C ARG A 154 -30.43 -1.77 -5.35
N ALA A 155 -29.38 -1.69 -4.54
CA ALA A 155 -28.08 -2.30 -4.85
C ALA A 155 -28.20 -3.82 -4.96
N PHE A 156 -28.89 -4.42 -3.99
CA PHE A 156 -29.18 -5.84 -3.97
C PHE A 156 -29.99 -6.26 -5.20
N LYS A 157 -31.14 -5.60 -5.45
CA LYS A 157 -32.02 -5.91 -6.57
C LYS A 157 -31.36 -5.71 -7.93
N TYR A 158 -30.51 -4.69 -8.07
CA TYR A 158 -29.76 -4.46 -9.31
C TYR A 158 -28.84 -5.64 -9.65
N LYS A 159 -28.25 -6.28 -8.64
CA LYS A 159 -27.24 -7.32 -8.84
C LYS A 159 -27.80 -8.75 -8.79
N TYR A 160 -28.74 -9.00 -7.90
CA TYR A 160 -29.29 -10.33 -7.60
C TYR A 160 -30.75 -10.50 -8.02
N GLY A 161 -31.41 -9.42 -8.45
CA GLY A 161 -32.83 -9.43 -8.76
C GLY A 161 -33.72 -9.51 -7.53
N THR A 162 -34.99 -9.84 -7.75
CA THR A 162 -35.95 -10.10 -6.69
C THR A 162 -35.75 -11.53 -6.17
N ILE A 163 -35.62 -11.67 -4.85
CA ILE A 163 -35.47 -12.96 -4.16
C ILE A 163 -36.59 -13.14 -3.14
N TYR A 164 -36.85 -14.38 -2.75
CA TYR A 164 -37.91 -14.71 -1.80
C TYR A 164 -37.34 -15.03 -0.42
N VAL A 165 -38.18 -14.96 0.61
CA VAL A 165 -37.80 -15.29 2.00
C VAL A 165 -37.26 -16.73 2.11
N SER A 166 -37.74 -17.65 1.27
CA SER A 166 -37.23 -19.03 1.15
C SER A 166 -35.75 -19.10 0.78
N ASP A 167 -35.26 -18.11 0.03
CA ASP A 167 -33.93 -18.16 -0.59
C ASP A 167 -32.85 -17.60 0.34
N ARG A 168 -33.23 -16.95 1.45
CA ARG A 168 -32.29 -16.25 2.37
C ARG A 168 -31.14 -17.12 2.87
N SER A 169 -31.40 -18.41 3.12
CA SER A 169 -30.42 -19.35 3.63
C SER A 169 -29.51 -19.93 2.55
N SER A 170 -29.86 -19.75 1.28
CA SER A 170 -29.04 -20.17 0.14
C SER A 170 -27.99 -19.12 -0.24
N ILE A 171 -28.14 -17.88 0.23
CA ILE A 171 -27.22 -16.78 -0.08
C ILE A 171 -25.98 -16.90 0.81
N ALA A 172 -24.97 -17.59 0.30
CA ALA A 172 -23.67 -17.74 0.95
C ALA A 172 -22.69 -16.62 0.57
N GLU A 173 -22.90 -15.94 -0.56
CA GLU A 173 -21.98 -14.94 -1.09
C GLU A 173 -22.75 -13.67 -1.50
N LEU A 174 -22.29 -12.52 -1.03
CA LEU A 174 -22.88 -11.23 -1.32
C LEU A 174 -21.79 -10.21 -1.66
N HIS A 175 -21.93 -9.56 -2.80
CA HIS A 175 -20.98 -8.58 -3.31
C HIS A 175 -21.72 -7.29 -3.64
N LEU A 176 -21.61 -6.26 -2.80
CA LEU A 176 -22.23 -4.94 -3.00
C LEU A 176 -21.17 -3.85 -3.13
N ARG A 177 -20.10 -4.16 -3.87
CA ARG A 177 -19.03 -3.22 -4.20
C ARG A 177 -19.54 -1.98 -4.94
N ARG A 178 -19.05 -0.79 -4.56
CA ARG A 178 -19.32 0.47 -5.26
C ARG A 178 -20.81 0.78 -5.46
N CYS A 179 -21.59 0.51 -4.42
CA CYS A 179 -23.04 0.70 -4.42
C CYS A 179 -23.48 2.00 -3.73
N GLY A 180 -22.54 2.76 -3.18
CA GLY A 180 -22.82 4.00 -2.44
C GLY A 180 -23.52 3.75 -1.10
N LEU A 181 -23.24 2.58 -0.48
CA LEU A 181 -23.83 2.20 0.80
C LEU A 181 -23.16 2.98 1.93
N MET A 182 -23.97 3.52 2.83
CA MET A 182 -23.51 4.11 4.10
C MET A 182 -23.92 3.26 5.30
N HIS A 183 -25.04 2.54 5.16
CA HIS A 183 -25.63 1.70 6.20
C HIS A 183 -25.93 0.32 5.63
N VAL A 184 -25.75 -0.70 6.46
CA VAL A 184 -25.87 -2.11 6.07
C VAL A 184 -26.68 -2.94 7.06
N ASP A 185 -27.62 -2.31 7.77
CA ASP A 185 -28.48 -2.95 8.80
C ASP A 185 -29.23 -4.18 8.28
N ASP A 186 -29.62 -4.13 7.01
CA ASP A 186 -30.33 -5.21 6.32
C ASP A 186 -29.52 -6.50 6.17
N LEU A 187 -28.19 -6.46 6.33
CA LEU A 187 -27.36 -7.66 6.34
C LEU A 187 -27.75 -8.62 7.46
N THR A 188 -28.32 -8.12 8.55
CA THR A 188 -28.84 -8.95 9.65
C THR A 188 -29.93 -9.94 9.21
N LYS A 189 -30.56 -9.71 8.05
CA LYS A 189 -31.54 -10.62 7.43
C LYS A 189 -30.88 -11.80 6.69
N LEU A 190 -29.57 -11.75 6.46
CA LEU A 190 -28.78 -12.70 5.68
C LEU A 190 -27.74 -13.46 6.54
N GLY A 191 -28.22 -14.18 7.55
CA GLY A 191 -27.36 -14.82 8.57
C GLY A 191 -26.47 -15.99 8.13
N TYR A 192 -26.53 -16.41 6.85
CA TYR A 192 -25.76 -17.56 6.33
C TYR A 192 -24.60 -17.16 5.41
N LEU A 193 -24.29 -15.86 5.34
CA LEU A 193 -23.20 -15.33 4.52
C LEU A 193 -21.84 -15.90 4.97
N ARG A 194 -21.08 -16.36 3.98
CA ARG A 194 -19.69 -16.83 4.11
C ARG A 194 -18.70 -15.89 3.42
N VAL A 195 -19.13 -15.24 2.34
CA VAL A 195 -18.34 -14.25 1.60
C VAL A 195 -19.14 -12.97 1.51
N LEU A 196 -18.53 -11.87 1.96
CA LEU A 196 -19.15 -10.56 1.91
C LEU A 196 -18.14 -9.54 1.38
N ASP A 197 -18.50 -8.87 0.29
CA ASP A 197 -17.73 -7.79 -0.31
C ASP A 197 -18.56 -6.52 -0.31
N LEU A 198 -18.11 -5.55 0.48
CA LEU A 198 -18.68 -4.21 0.61
C LEU A 198 -17.65 -3.13 0.23
N SER A 199 -16.66 -3.48 -0.60
CA SER A 199 -15.59 -2.55 -0.99
C SER A 199 -16.08 -1.33 -1.79
N GLU A 200 -15.31 -0.24 -1.77
CA GLU A 200 -15.63 1.04 -2.44
C GLU A 200 -17.01 1.61 -2.07
N ASN A 201 -17.39 1.58 -0.79
CA ASN A 201 -18.62 2.22 -0.29
C ASN A 201 -18.27 3.39 0.64
N MET A 202 -19.21 3.84 1.47
CA MET A 202 -19.05 4.91 2.45
C MET A 202 -19.51 4.41 3.83
N ILE A 203 -19.23 3.14 4.12
CA ILE A 203 -19.64 2.48 5.36
C ILE A 203 -18.71 2.94 6.48
N TYR A 204 -19.30 3.26 7.62
CA TYR A 204 -18.57 3.66 8.82
C TYR A 204 -18.99 2.88 10.07
N ASP A 205 -20.16 2.22 10.03
CA ASP A 205 -20.71 1.42 11.13
C ASP A 205 -20.75 -0.07 10.73
N LEU A 206 -20.06 -0.89 11.52
CA LEU A 206 -19.97 -2.33 11.33
C LEU A 206 -20.84 -3.13 12.31
N SER A 207 -21.64 -2.47 13.16
CA SER A 207 -22.52 -3.14 14.12
C SER A 207 -23.48 -4.18 13.48
N PRO A 208 -23.98 -4.01 12.24
CA PRO A 208 -24.80 -5.04 11.60
C PRO A 208 -24.06 -6.35 11.28
N LEU A 209 -22.71 -6.32 11.25
CA LEU A 209 -21.89 -7.49 10.93
C LEU A 209 -21.69 -8.44 12.13
N GLU A 210 -21.89 -7.98 13.37
CA GLU A 210 -21.59 -8.72 14.61
C GLU A 210 -22.24 -10.12 14.64
N LYS A 211 -23.42 -10.27 14.02
CA LYS A 211 -24.19 -11.53 13.99
C LYS A 211 -23.84 -12.46 12.82
N LEU A 212 -23.00 -12.03 11.88
CA LEU A 212 -22.64 -12.78 10.68
C LEU A 212 -21.46 -13.73 10.95
N THR A 213 -21.55 -14.51 12.03
CA THR A 213 -20.44 -15.32 12.57
C THR A 213 -19.99 -16.46 11.65
N ALA A 214 -20.75 -16.77 10.59
CA ALA A 214 -20.39 -17.74 9.56
C ALA A 214 -19.46 -17.17 8.47
N LEU A 215 -19.14 -15.87 8.51
CA LEU A 215 -18.26 -15.22 7.53
C LEU A 215 -16.86 -15.82 7.55
N ARG A 216 -16.37 -16.12 6.35
CA ARG A 216 -15.01 -16.63 6.09
C ARG A 216 -14.17 -15.63 5.32
N LYS A 217 -14.79 -14.82 4.46
CA LYS A 217 -14.11 -13.77 3.70
C LYS A 217 -14.91 -12.48 3.81
N LEU A 218 -14.25 -11.41 4.19
CA LEU A 218 -14.84 -10.08 4.35
C LEU A 218 -13.95 -9.05 3.66
N ASN A 219 -14.51 -8.34 2.69
CA ASN A 219 -13.85 -7.21 2.04
C ASN A 219 -14.60 -5.91 2.36
N LEU A 220 -13.87 -4.99 2.99
CA LEU A 220 -14.29 -3.66 3.43
C LEU A 220 -13.34 -2.57 2.89
N ASP A 221 -12.51 -2.87 1.88
CA ASP A 221 -11.59 -1.92 1.23
C ASP A 221 -12.30 -0.63 0.82
N THR A 222 -11.62 0.52 0.98
CA THR A 222 -12.09 1.83 0.52
C THR A 222 -13.47 2.15 1.09
N ASN A 223 -13.53 2.37 2.40
CA ASN A 223 -14.69 2.82 3.16
C ASN A 223 -14.26 3.91 4.18
N ASP A 224 -15.15 4.32 5.08
CA ASP A 224 -14.89 5.34 6.12
C ASP A 224 -14.85 4.70 7.52
N ILE A 225 -14.28 3.50 7.64
CA ILE A 225 -14.28 2.71 8.89
C ILE A 225 -13.13 3.16 9.79
N SER A 226 -13.42 3.38 11.06
CA SER A 226 -12.41 3.62 12.10
C SER A 226 -12.51 2.68 13.30
N ASP A 227 -13.72 2.16 13.57
CA ASP A 227 -13.97 1.18 14.63
C ASP A 227 -14.31 -0.19 14.05
N ILE A 228 -13.46 -1.17 14.37
CA ILE A 228 -13.63 -2.58 13.99
C ILE A 228 -13.98 -3.48 15.18
N SER A 229 -14.43 -2.92 16.31
CA SER A 229 -14.81 -3.65 17.53
C SER A 229 -15.76 -4.82 17.26
N HIS A 230 -16.76 -4.61 16.39
CA HIS A 230 -17.78 -5.61 16.02
C HIS A 230 -17.24 -6.80 15.21
N LEU A 231 -15.99 -6.74 14.73
CA LEU A 231 -15.37 -7.87 14.03
C LEU A 231 -14.86 -8.96 14.99
N SER A 232 -14.79 -8.71 16.31
CA SER A 232 -14.29 -9.68 17.30
C SER A 232 -15.06 -10.99 17.33
N GLU A 233 -16.34 -10.96 16.97
CA GLU A 233 -17.23 -12.12 16.99
C GLU A 233 -17.07 -13.02 15.76
N LEU A 234 -16.40 -12.55 14.70
CA LEU A 234 -16.28 -13.24 13.41
C LEU A 234 -15.16 -14.30 13.41
N THR A 235 -15.10 -15.13 14.45
CA THR A 235 -13.97 -16.06 14.71
C THR A 235 -13.70 -17.12 13.62
N GLU A 236 -14.63 -17.33 12.69
CA GLU A 236 -14.47 -18.20 11.51
C GLU A 236 -13.81 -17.49 10.30
N LEU A 237 -13.47 -16.21 10.43
CA LEU A 237 -12.89 -15.42 9.36
C LEU A 237 -11.49 -15.92 8.98
N LEU A 238 -11.29 -16.15 7.68
CA LEU A 238 -10.05 -16.63 7.09
C LEU A 238 -9.33 -15.52 6.31
N GLU A 239 -10.09 -14.62 5.69
CA GLU A 239 -9.57 -13.50 4.90
C GLU A 239 -10.30 -12.21 5.25
N LEU A 240 -9.52 -11.19 5.61
CA LEU A 240 -10.01 -9.84 5.87
C LEU A 240 -9.25 -8.83 5.01
N ASP A 241 -10.00 -7.99 4.32
CA ASP A 241 -9.49 -6.83 3.59
C ASP A 241 -10.15 -5.57 4.15
N ILE A 242 -9.35 -4.70 4.77
CA ILE A 242 -9.74 -3.42 5.38
C ILE A 242 -8.83 -2.29 4.86
N ASP A 243 -8.27 -2.46 3.66
CA ASP A 243 -7.44 -1.45 3.00
C ASP A 243 -8.18 -0.10 2.92
N LYS A 244 -7.43 1.02 2.94
CA LYS A 244 -7.93 2.38 2.70
C LYS A 244 -9.13 2.74 3.57
N ASN A 245 -8.91 2.69 4.88
CA ASN A 245 -9.85 3.09 5.92
C ASN A 245 -9.12 4.01 6.93
N ASN A 246 -9.73 4.32 8.06
CA ASN A 246 -9.17 5.14 9.14
C ASN A 246 -8.91 4.32 10.42
N ILE A 247 -8.45 3.07 10.26
CA ILE A 247 -8.27 2.13 11.37
C ILE A 247 -6.90 2.35 12.00
N SER A 248 -6.86 2.50 13.32
CA SER A 248 -5.62 2.58 14.11
C SER A 248 -5.49 1.46 15.15
N ASN A 249 -6.60 0.82 15.52
CA ASN A 249 -6.67 -0.17 16.59
C ASN A 249 -7.00 -1.56 16.04
N LEU A 250 -6.06 -2.50 16.14
CA LEU A 250 -6.22 -3.88 15.69
C LEU A 250 -6.61 -4.87 16.80
N TYR A 251 -6.78 -4.44 18.06
CA TYR A 251 -7.15 -5.34 19.16
C TYR A 251 -8.40 -6.19 18.91
N PRO A 252 -9.45 -5.69 18.23
CA PRO A 252 -10.61 -6.50 17.87
C PRO A 252 -10.29 -7.73 16.99
N LEU A 253 -9.13 -7.77 16.32
CA LEU A 253 -8.71 -8.92 15.50
C LEU A 253 -8.07 -10.05 16.31
N THR A 254 -7.68 -9.82 17.57
CA THR A 254 -7.02 -10.82 18.44
C THR A 254 -7.76 -12.18 18.53
N PRO A 255 -9.10 -12.23 18.57
CA PRO A 255 -9.84 -13.50 18.60
C PRO A 255 -9.82 -14.28 17.28
N LEU A 256 -9.45 -13.66 16.14
CA LEU A 256 -9.57 -14.21 14.78
C LEU A 256 -8.42 -15.17 14.42
N LYS A 257 -8.17 -16.15 15.28
CA LYS A 257 -7.00 -17.05 15.21
C LYS A 257 -6.94 -17.96 13.98
N ASN A 258 -8.02 -18.04 13.20
CA ASN A 258 -8.07 -18.80 11.96
C ASN A 258 -7.69 -17.97 10.72
N MET A 259 -7.45 -16.68 10.88
CA MET A 259 -7.13 -15.79 9.77
C MET A 259 -5.81 -16.19 9.10
N THR A 260 -5.88 -16.30 7.77
CA THR A 260 -4.75 -16.65 6.89
C THR A 260 -4.29 -15.46 6.06
N LYS A 261 -5.16 -14.48 5.84
CA LYS A 261 -4.88 -13.28 5.06
C LYS A 261 -5.48 -12.05 5.73
N LEU A 262 -4.64 -11.03 5.93
CA LEU A 262 -5.05 -9.69 6.36
C LEU A 262 -4.44 -8.65 5.42
N LEU A 263 -5.28 -7.84 4.79
CA LEU A 263 -4.88 -6.63 4.07
C LEU A 263 -5.41 -5.41 4.84
N ALA A 264 -4.51 -4.52 5.26
CA ALA A 264 -4.79 -3.31 6.02
C ALA A 264 -3.86 -2.16 5.58
N HIS A 265 -3.64 -2.04 4.28
CA HIS A 265 -2.91 -0.97 3.63
C HIS A 265 -3.59 0.39 3.82
N GLU A 266 -2.82 1.47 3.79
CA GLU A 266 -3.33 2.86 3.79
C GLU A 266 -4.32 3.11 4.95
N ASN A 267 -3.87 2.86 6.17
CA ASN A 267 -4.61 3.06 7.42
C ASN A 267 -3.75 3.90 8.41
N GLU A 268 -4.13 3.95 9.69
CA GLU A 268 -3.44 4.71 10.75
C GLU A 268 -2.80 3.77 11.80
N ILE A 269 -2.37 2.57 11.37
CA ILE A 269 -1.86 1.51 12.24
C ILE A 269 -0.41 1.81 12.65
N HIS A 270 -0.11 1.57 13.92
CA HIS A 270 1.23 1.72 14.49
C HIS A 270 1.57 0.62 15.50
N ASP A 271 0.57 0.05 16.19
CA ASP A 271 0.73 -1.08 17.11
C ASP A 271 0.33 -2.41 16.44
N LEU A 272 1.29 -3.33 16.35
CA LEU A 272 1.10 -4.67 15.79
C LEU A 272 0.91 -5.75 16.86
N GLN A 273 0.94 -5.43 18.17
CA GLN A 273 0.77 -6.40 19.25
C GLN A 273 -0.46 -7.32 19.07
N PRO A 274 -1.64 -6.82 18.62
CA PRO A 274 -2.81 -7.67 18.39
C PRO A 274 -2.60 -8.81 17.39
N LEU A 275 -1.62 -8.69 16.48
CA LEU A 275 -1.35 -9.69 15.45
C LEU A 275 -0.48 -10.84 15.94
N SER A 276 0.18 -10.71 17.10
CA SER A 276 1.21 -11.64 17.57
C SER A 276 0.76 -13.09 17.82
N GLU A 277 -0.55 -13.29 17.97
CA GLU A 277 -1.15 -14.61 18.22
C GLU A 277 -1.90 -15.17 16.98
N LEU A 278 -1.85 -14.47 15.85
CA LEU A 278 -2.48 -14.89 14.59
C LEU A 278 -1.55 -15.79 13.77
N THR A 279 -1.06 -16.87 14.39
CA THR A 279 0.05 -17.69 13.89
C THR A 279 -0.21 -18.43 12.57
N LYS A 280 -1.47 -18.48 12.11
CA LYS A 280 -1.87 -19.04 10.80
C LYS A 280 -1.82 -18.03 9.65
N LEU A 281 -1.43 -16.78 9.91
CA LEU A 281 -1.30 -15.75 8.87
C LEU A 281 -0.23 -16.16 7.86
N GLN A 282 -0.62 -16.21 6.59
CA GLN A 282 0.24 -16.50 5.45
C GLN A 282 0.48 -15.27 4.59
N LYS A 283 -0.45 -14.31 4.57
CA LYS A 283 -0.34 -13.05 3.83
C LYS A 283 -0.73 -11.87 4.69
N LEU A 284 0.18 -10.91 4.84
CA LEU A 284 -0.02 -9.70 5.63
C LEU A 284 0.34 -8.44 4.82
N GLY A 285 -0.65 -7.57 4.64
CA GLY A 285 -0.51 -6.29 3.97
C GLY A 285 -0.66 -5.12 4.94
N LEU A 286 0.41 -4.32 5.09
CA LEU A 286 0.47 -3.18 6.03
C LEU A 286 1.17 -1.93 5.44
N ARG A 287 1.31 -1.86 4.10
CA ARG A 287 1.74 -0.67 3.35
C ARG A 287 1.12 0.65 3.87
N SER A 288 1.89 1.75 3.84
CA SER A 288 1.39 3.12 4.04
C SER A 288 0.66 3.26 5.39
N ASN A 289 1.38 2.91 6.46
CA ASN A 289 0.94 3.05 7.85
C ASN A 289 2.01 3.83 8.63
N SER A 290 2.00 3.76 9.97
CA SER A 290 3.01 4.40 10.83
C SER A 290 3.74 3.37 11.69
N ILE A 291 4.14 2.24 11.07
CA ILE A 291 4.77 1.11 11.75
C ILE A 291 6.29 1.30 11.83
N SER A 292 6.86 1.01 13.00
CA SER A 292 8.31 0.96 13.22
C SER A 292 8.77 -0.29 13.99
N ASP A 293 7.89 -0.91 14.78
CA ASP A 293 8.19 -2.10 15.59
C ASP A 293 7.60 -3.37 14.98
N LEU A 294 8.48 -4.28 14.53
CA LEU A 294 8.10 -5.56 13.94
C LEU A 294 8.13 -6.73 14.94
N ARG A 295 8.51 -6.52 16.20
CA ARG A 295 8.59 -7.61 17.21
C ARG A 295 7.34 -8.46 17.32
N PRO A 296 6.10 -7.92 17.22
CA PRO A 296 4.89 -8.73 17.25
C PRO A 296 4.79 -9.77 16.12
N LEU A 297 5.48 -9.57 14.99
CA LEU A 297 5.41 -10.46 13.84
C LEU A 297 6.33 -11.69 13.97
N SER A 298 7.28 -11.69 14.92
CA SER A 298 8.31 -12.73 15.06
C SER A 298 7.79 -14.16 15.25
N LYS A 299 6.54 -14.34 15.69
CA LYS A 299 5.91 -15.65 15.91
C LYS A 299 5.09 -16.14 14.71
N LEU A 300 4.94 -15.34 13.65
CA LEU A 300 4.08 -15.67 12.51
C LEU A 300 4.80 -16.59 11.52
N ALA A 301 5.23 -17.77 11.99
CA ALA A 301 6.10 -18.67 11.26
C ALA A 301 5.52 -19.19 9.92
N GLU A 302 4.20 -19.15 9.73
CA GLU A 302 3.55 -19.53 8.47
C GLU A 302 3.49 -18.40 7.42
N LEU A 303 4.03 -17.22 7.73
CA LEU A 303 3.95 -16.05 6.87
C LEU A 303 4.79 -16.25 5.60
N ARG A 304 4.15 -16.12 4.43
CA ARG A 304 4.76 -16.28 3.10
C ARG A 304 4.91 -14.96 2.37
N GLU A 305 3.93 -14.07 2.53
CA GLU A 305 3.91 -12.75 1.89
C GLU A 305 3.74 -11.63 2.93
N LEU A 306 4.69 -10.70 2.94
CA LEU A 306 4.70 -9.56 3.85
C LEU A 306 4.96 -8.25 3.10
N TYR A 307 4.01 -7.32 3.18
CA TYR A 307 4.09 -6.02 2.52
C TYR A 307 4.07 -4.90 3.56
N LEU A 308 5.23 -4.29 3.79
CA LEU A 308 5.50 -3.29 4.84
C LEU A 308 6.06 -1.96 4.28
N HIS A 309 6.03 -1.78 2.97
CA HIS A 309 6.57 -0.57 2.34
C HIS A 309 5.81 0.71 2.71
N ASP A 310 6.48 1.86 2.60
CA ASP A 310 5.94 3.17 3.00
C ASP A 310 5.56 3.19 4.49
N ASN A 311 6.54 2.92 5.36
CA ASN A 311 6.44 2.94 6.81
C ASN A 311 7.70 3.62 7.41
N SER A 312 8.01 3.39 8.69
CA SER A 312 9.19 3.95 9.36
C SER A 312 10.02 2.85 10.03
N ILE A 313 10.22 1.75 9.32
CA ILE A 313 10.94 0.58 9.81
C ILE A 313 12.45 0.77 9.63
N SER A 314 13.20 0.57 10.71
CA SER A 314 14.67 0.57 10.73
C SER A 314 15.29 -0.76 11.13
N ASP A 315 14.52 -1.66 11.77
CA ASP A 315 15.00 -2.93 12.32
C ASP A 315 14.15 -4.09 11.78
N VAL A 316 14.81 -5.00 11.06
CA VAL A 316 14.21 -6.21 10.48
C VAL A 316 14.58 -7.48 11.23
N SER A 317 15.34 -7.39 12.34
CA SER A 317 15.70 -8.54 13.17
C SER A 317 14.51 -9.40 13.61
N PRO A 318 13.29 -8.86 13.86
CA PRO A 318 12.15 -9.72 14.19
C PRO A 318 11.69 -10.65 13.08
N LEU A 319 12.13 -10.43 11.84
CA LEU A 319 11.74 -11.24 10.68
C LEU A 319 12.64 -12.48 10.49
N SER A 320 13.75 -12.61 11.22
CA SER A 320 14.78 -13.64 10.98
C SER A 320 14.27 -15.09 11.13
N GLU A 321 13.24 -15.32 11.93
CA GLU A 321 12.66 -16.66 12.18
C GLU A 321 11.52 -16.99 11.20
N LEU A 322 11.17 -16.09 10.27
CA LEU A 322 10.05 -16.28 9.34
C LEU A 322 10.49 -17.03 8.08
N HIS A 323 11.00 -18.25 8.25
CA HIS A 323 11.65 -19.04 7.19
C HIS A 323 10.75 -19.39 5.99
N GLU A 324 9.43 -19.31 6.14
CA GLU A 324 8.47 -19.54 5.04
C GLU A 324 8.25 -18.31 4.14
N LEU A 325 8.85 -17.15 4.47
CA LEU A 325 8.74 -15.93 3.67
C LEU A 325 9.36 -16.13 2.29
N CYS A 326 8.54 -15.95 1.26
CA CYS A 326 8.98 -15.95 -0.12
C CYS A 326 8.79 -14.59 -0.82
N ARG A 327 7.97 -13.70 -0.26
CA ARG A 327 7.75 -12.34 -0.79
C ARG A 327 7.82 -11.31 0.32
N LEU A 328 8.79 -10.41 0.23
CA LEU A 328 8.99 -9.35 1.22
C LEU A 328 9.14 -8.01 0.52
N ASN A 329 8.26 -7.08 0.89
CA ASN A 329 8.30 -5.71 0.40
C ASN A 329 8.51 -4.72 1.55
N LEU A 330 9.68 -4.08 1.55
CA LEU A 330 10.20 -3.13 2.54
C LEU A 330 10.66 -1.80 1.90
N HIS A 331 10.29 -1.51 0.65
CA HIS A 331 10.68 -0.25 0.02
C HIS A 331 10.10 0.97 0.74
N ASP A 332 10.65 2.16 0.52
CA ASP A 332 10.20 3.40 1.18
C ASP A 332 10.16 3.25 2.73
N ASN A 333 11.28 2.84 3.32
CA ASN A 333 11.49 2.77 4.76
C ASN A 333 12.81 3.49 5.13
N VAL A 334 13.34 3.24 6.33
CA VAL A 334 14.59 3.84 6.82
C VAL A 334 15.63 2.76 7.17
N LEU A 335 15.66 1.69 6.38
CA LEU A 335 16.57 0.55 6.58
C LEU A 335 18.00 0.91 6.18
N SER A 336 18.96 0.53 7.03
CA SER A 336 20.39 0.56 6.70
C SER A 336 21.07 -0.79 6.85
N ASP A 337 20.55 -1.65 7.71
CA ASP A 337 21.06 -2.98 8.00
C ASP A 337 19.98 -4.03 7.70
N ILE A 338 20.32 -4.99 6.85
CA ILE A 338 19.48 -6.14 6.48
C ILE A 338 20.16 -7.48 6.80
N SER A 339 21.22 -7.47 7.61
CA SER A 339 22.05 -8.64 7.91
C SER A 339 21.25 -9.82 8.48
N GLU A 340 20.18 -9.54 9.21
CA GLU A 340 19.27 -10.54 9.80
C GLU A 340 18.36 -11.22 8.77
N LEU A 341 18.23 -10.69 7.54
CA LEU A 341 17.47 -11.35 6.48
C LEU A 341 18.19 -12.57 5.89
N ARG A 342 19.44 -12.82 6.27
CA ARG A 342 20.26 -13.94 5.75
C ARG A 342 19.65 -15.33 5.96
N SER A 343 18.74 -15.47 6.93
CA SER A 343 18.05 -16.72 7.26
C SER A 343 16.83 -17.01 6.38
N LEU A 344 16.42 -16.07 5.51
CA LEU A 344 15.24 -16.18 4.66
C LEU A 344 15.58 -16.86 3.32
N GLU A 345 15.97 -18.13 3.38
CA GLU A 345 16.49 -18.89 2.23
C GLU A 345 15.43 -19.14 1.13
N ASN A 346 14.14 -19.15 1.47
CA ASN A 346 13.02 -19.35 0.53
C ASN A 346 12.58 -18.07 -0.20
N MET A 347 13.34 -16.97 -0.09
CA MET A 347 12.97 -15.70 -0.69
C MET A 347 12.95 -15.77 -2.22
N GLU A 348 11.79 -15.51 -2.83
CA GLU A 348 11.61 -15.44 -4.28
C GLU A 348 11.63 -14.01 -4.80
N ARG A 349 11.06 -13.07 -4.02
CA ARG A 349 10.89 -11.66 -4.41
C ARG A 349 11.17 -10.72 -3.26
N LEU A 350 12.14 -9.83 -3.45
CA LEU A 350 12.56 -8.85 -2.47
C LEU A 350 12.54 -7.43 -3.04
N TRP A 351 11.79 -6.55 -2.37
CA TRP A 351 11.73 -5.12 -2.68
C TRP A 351 12.27 -4.34 -1.48
N ILE A 352 13.44 -3.73 -1.63
CA ILE A 352 14.14 -2.93 -0.60
C ILE A 352 14.58 -1.57 -1.13
N TYR A 353 14.03 -1.13 -2.26
CA TYR A 353 14.40 0.13 -2.89
C TYR A 353 13.99 1.36 -2.05
N ASN A 354 14.63 2.50 -2.28
CA ASN A 354 14.41 3.75 -1.54
C ASN A 354 14.54 3.55 -0.01
N ASN A 355 15.73 3.11 0.40
CA ASN A 355 16.17 2.97 1.79
C ASN A 355 17.57 3.60 1.93
N SER A 356 18.36 3.21 2.93
CA SER A 356 19.75 3.63 3.14
C SER A 356 20.70 2.43 3.26
N ILE A 357 20.43 1.36 2.51
CA ILE A 357 21.19 0.11 2.55
C ILE A 357 22.48 0.28 1.73
N SER A 358 23.60 -0.18 2.26
CA SER A 358 24.88 -0.25 1.53
C SER A 358 25.45 -1.66 1.43
N ASP A 359 25.14 -2.52 2.40
CA ASP A 359 25.59 -3.91 2.45
C ASP A 359 24.43 -4.86 2.13
N ILE A 360 24.57 -5.62 1.05
CA ILE A 360 23.62 -6.66 0.62
C ILE A 360 24.20 -8.07 0.73
N SER A 361 25.22 -8.28 1.56
CA SER A 361 25.83 -9.60 1.81
C SER A 361 24.83 -10.62 2.38
N ALA A 362 23.76 -10.14 3.03
CA ALA A 362 22.66 -10.97 3.52
C ALA A 362 21.95 -11.77 2.40
N LEU A 363 22.04 -11.34 1.14
CA LEU A 363 21.33 -11.96 0.01
C LEU A 363 22.00 -13.24 -0.51
N ALA A 364 23.27 -13.50 -0.17
CA ALA A 364 24.08 -14.56 -0.80
C ALA A 364 23.48 -15.98 -0.69
N GLY A 365 22.66 -16.23 0.34
CA GLY A 365 21.97 -17.50 0.59
C GLY A 365 20.60 -17.66 -0.09
N MET A 366 20.03 -16.60 -0.66
CA MET A 366 18.66 -16.60 -1.21
C MET A 366 18.60 -17.20 -2.62
N LYS A 367 18.92 -18.48 -2.77
CA LYS A 367 19.09 -19.13 -4.08
C LYS A 367 17.82 -19.17 -4.93
N GLU A 368 16.64 -19.06 -4.31
CA GLU A 368 15.35 -18.99 -5.00
C GLU A 368 14.99 -17.56 -5.49
N LEU A 369 15.83 -16.56 -5.21
CA LEU A 369 15.55 -15.17 -5.53
C LEU A 369 15.49 -14.97 -7.05
N SER A 370 14.31 -14.52 -7.51
CA SER A 370 14.01 -14.30 -8.93
C SER A 370 13.80 -12.82 -9.26
N VAL A 371 13.34 -12.04 -8.28
CA VAL A 371 13.08 -10.60 -8.41
C VAL A 371 13.75 -9.85 -7.27
N LEU A 372 14.64 -8.91 -7.60
CA LEU A 372 15.33 -8.05 -6.64
C LEU A 372 15.27 -6.59 -7.07
N TYR A 373 14.50 -5.77 -6.34
CA TYR A 373 14.51 -4.31 -6.53
C TYR A 373 15.16 -3.66 -5.31
N ALA A 374 16.39 -3.17 -5.49
CA ALA A 374 17.22 -2.53 -4.47
C ALA A 374 17.76 -1.16 -4.92
N GLY A 375 17.09 -0.52 -5.88
CA GLY A 375 17.44 0.83 -6.32
C GLY A 375 17.26 1.92 -5.25
N MET A 376 17.77 3.13 -5.50
CA MET A 376 17.71 4.27 -4.56
C MET A 376 18.24 3.89 -3.17
N ASN A 377 19.45 3.35 -3.14
CA ASN A 377 20.18 2.98 -1.93
C ASN A 377 21.62 3.50 -2.06
N SER A 378 22.54 3.01 -1.21
CA SER A 378 23.97 3.34 -1.24
C SER A 378 24.82 2.10 -1.49
N ILE A 379 24.35 1.17 -2.33
CA ILE A 379 25.02 -0.10 -2.62
C ILE A 379 26.21 0.16 -3.55
N GLU A 380 27.37 -0.41 -3.20
CA GLU A 380 28.59 -0.36 -4.03
C GLU A 380 28.98 -1.77 -4.47
N ASP A 381 29.02 -2.71 -3.52
CA ASP A 381 29.39 -4.11 -3.76
C ASP A 381 28.15 -4.98 -3.99
N ILE A 382 28.12 -5.66 -5.13
CA ILE A 382 27.07 -6.60 -5.52
C ILE A 382 27.57 -8.05 -5.65
N SER A 383 28.74 -8.36 -5.09
CA SER A 383 29.34 -9.70 -5.12
C SER A 383 28.45 -10.79 -4.54
N SER A 384 27.57 -10.44 -3.60
CA SER A 384 26.58 -11.37 -3.03
C SER A 384 25.55 -11.88 -4.03
N LEU A 385 25.40 -11.23 -5.19
CA LEU A 385 24.50 -11.67 -6.25
C LEU A 385 25.10 -12.78 -7.12
N ALA A 386 26.42 -13.02 -7.09
CA ALA A 386 27.14 -13.86 -8.07
C ALA A 386 26.56 -15.26 -8.26
N GLU A 387 26.03 -15.87 -7.19
CA GLU A 387 25.49 -17.24 -7.21
C GLU A 387 23.95 -17.28 -7.25
N LEU A 388 23.27 -16.17 -7.51
CA LEU A 388 21.80 -16.08 -7.54
C LEU A 388 21.27 -16.28 -8.97
N PHE A 389 21.59 -17.45 -9.55
CA PHE A 389 21.34 -17.76 -10.96
C PHE A 389 19.86 -17.76 -11.38
N ASN A 390 18.93 -17.77 -10.41
CA ASN A 390 17.48 -17.70 -10.64
C ASN A 390 16.97 -16.27 -10.88
N LEU A 391 17.82 -15.24 -10.74
CA LEU A 391 17.41 -13.85 -10.99
C LEU A 391 16.94 -13.64 -12.44
N THR A 392 15.77 -13.02 -12.55
CA THR A 392 15.11 -12.71 -13.83
C THR A 392 14.85 -11.21 -14.00
N ASP A 393 14.52 -10.52 -12.90
CA ASP A 393 14.20 -9.10 -12.89
C ASP A 393 14.98 -8.42 -11.76
N VAL A 394 16.00 -7.64 -12.13
CA VAL A 394 16.89 -6.94 -11.19
C VAL A 394 16.85 -5.44 -11.45
N SER A 395 16.64 -4.67 -10.38
CA SER A 395 16.70 -3.21 -10.41
C SER A 395 17.61 -2.69 -9.31
N LEU A 396 18.72 -2.09 -9.72
CA LEU A 396 19.79 -1.55 -8.87
C LEU A 396 20.02 -0.07 -9.15
N HIS A 397 19.04 0.61 -9.78
CA HIS A 397 19.17 2.00 -10.19
C HIS A 397 19.49 2.96 -9.04
N ASN A 398 20.15 4.09 -9.33
CA ASN A 398 20.52 5.12 -8.35
C ASN A 398 21.20 4.53 -7.10
N ASN A 399 22.29 3.78 -7.31
CA ASN A 399 23.22 3.32 -6.29
C ASN A 399 24.63 3.86 -6.61
N ALA A 400 25.67 3.32 -5.97
CA ALA A 400 27.06 3.69 -6.17
C ALA A 400 27.89 2.56 -6.82
N ILE A 401 27.24 1.70 -7.61
CA ILE A 401 27.86 0.52 -8.23
C ILE A 401 28.78 0.95 -9.36
N THR A 402 30.01 0.43 -9.36
CA THR A 402 31.01 0.63 -10.42
C THR A 402 31.37 -0.67 -11.13
N ASP A 403 31.48 -1.76 -10.37
CA ASP A 403 31.77 -3.11 -10.86
C ASP A 403 30.51 -3.97 -10.90
N ILE A 404 30.25 -4.59 -12.06
CA ILE A 404 29.13 -5.50 -12.27
C ILE A 404 29.56 -6.94 -12.59
N SER A 405 30.82 -7.29 -12.38
CA SER A 405 31.37 -8.63 -12.64
C SER A 405 30.55 -9.76 -12.01
N ALA A 406 29.95 -9.51 -10.84
CA ALA A 406 29.02 -10.46 -10.20
C ALA A 406 27.83 -10.87 -11.08
N LEU A 407 27.48 -10.08 -12.11
CA LEU A 407 26.37 -10.38 -13.00
C LEU A 407 26.75 -11.30 -14.17
N GLU A 408 28.03 -11.57 -14.43
CA GLU A 408 28.53 -12.22 -15.66
C GLU A 408 27.85 -13.55 -16.02
N GLU A 409 27.50 -14.37 -15.02
CA GLU A 409 26.89 -15.69 -15.20
C GLU A 409 25.34 -15.70 -15.17
N HIS A 410 24.69 -14.52 -15.08
CA HIS A 410 23.23 -14.41 -14.95
C HIS A 410 22.48 -14.54 -16.28
N VAL A 411 22.62 -15.70 -16.94
CA VAL A 411 22.04 -15.98 -18.26
C VAL A 411 20.50 -15.96 -18.29
N ASN A 412 19.85 -16.12 -17.14
CA ASN A 412 18.39 -16.11 -17.01
C ASN A 412 17.80 -14.69 -16.87
N LEU A 413 18.64 -13.67 -16.77
CA LEU A 413 18.22 -12.30 -16.53
C LEU A 413 17.48 -11.74 -17.76
N LYS A 414 16.26 -11.24 -17.54
CA LYS A 414 15.39 -10.67 -18.58
C LYS A 414 15.29 -9.17 -18.47
N LYS A 415 15.25 -8.63 -17.26
CA LYS A 415 15.19 -7.18 -17.01
C LYS A 415 16.30 -6.78 -16.07
N LEU A 416 17.09 -5.80 -16.50
CA LEU A 416 18.16 -5.21 -15.72
C LEU A 416 18.06 -3.68 -15.78
N ASP A 417 18.00 -3.05 -14.62
CA ASP A 417 18.06 -1.60 -14.49
C ASP A 417 19.26 -1.22 -13.61
N LEU A 418 20.25 -0.61 -14.26
CA LEU A 418 21.49 -0.10 -13.65
C LEU A 418 21.55 1.43 -13.74
N SER A 419 20.47 2.09 -14.13
CA SER A 419 20.45 3.53 -14.39
C SER A 419 20.90 4.34 -13.18
N GLY A 420 21.61 5.44 -13.39
CA GLY A 420 22.07 6.32 -12.30
C GLY A 420 23.18 5.74 -11.43
N ASN A 421 23.87 4.68 -11.86
CA ASN A 421 25.10 4.19 -11.24
C ASN A 421 26.35 4.74 -11.96
N PRO A 422 27.48 4.94 -11.25
CA PRO A 422 28.75 5.38 -11.82
C PRO A 422 29.50 4.27 -12.60
N ILE A 423 28.79 3.56 -13.48
CA ILE A 423 29.32 2.48 -14.31
C ILE A 423 29.92 3.06 -15.60
N ASP A 424 31.10 2.62 -16.00
CA ASP A 424 31.78 3.03 -17.23
C ASP A 424 31.94 1.87 -18.24
N ASP A 425 32.74 2.08 -19.29
CA ASP A 425 32.95 1.09 -20.35
C ASP A 425 33.56 -0.24 -19.88
N SER A 426 34.10 -0.33 -18.66
CA SER A 426 34.54 -1.61 -18.08
C SER A 426 33.42 -2.64 -17.95
N ALA A 427 32.16 -2.18 -17.81
CA ALA A 427 31.00 -3.05 -17.72
C ALA A 427 30.54 -3.62 -19.07
N VAL A 428 31.03 -3.10 -20.20
CA VAL A 428 30.53 -3.47 -21.54
C VAL A 428 30.72 -4.96 -21.82
N GLU A 429 31.87 -5.53 -21.44
CA GLU A 429 32.17 -6.95 -21.65
C GLU A 429 31.15 -7.84 -20.92
N VAL A 430 30.89 -7.55 -19.64
CA VAL A 430 29.90 -8.25 -18.81
C VAL A 430 28.49 -8.09 -19.38
N LEU A 431 28.08 -6.87 -19.73
CA LEU A 431 26.75 -6.63 -20.29
C LEU A 431 26.53 -7.39 -21.61
N CYS A 432 27.57 -7.62 -22.40
CA CYS A 432 27.49 -8.38 -23.64
C CYS A 432 27.29 -9.89 -23.40
N THR A 433 27.62 -10.44 -22.21
CA THR A 433 27.37 -11.86 -21.89
C THR A 433 25.90 -12.14 -21.57
N LEU A 434 25.15 -11.11 -21.16
CA LEU A 434 23.74 -11.19 -20.72
C LEU A 434 22.74 -11.29 -21.89
N THR A 435 22.97 -12.26 -22.78
CA THR A 435 22.24 -12.45 -24.04
C THR A 435 20.74 -12.74 -23.88
N GLY A 436 20.28 -13.10 -22.68
CA GLY A 436 18.88 -13.32 -22.33
C GLY A 436 18.06 -12.05 -22.09
N LEU A 437 18.70 -10.87 -22.02
CA LEU A 437 18.02 -9.62 -21.68
C LEU A 437 16.95 -9.22 -22.71
N GLU A 438 15.78 -8.85 -22.20
CA GLU A 438 14.67 -8.25 -22.94
C GLU A 438 14.62 -6.73 -22.72
N LYS A 439 15.01 -6.24 -21.54
CA LYS A 439 15.06 -4.83 -21.19
C LYS A 439 16.32 -4.53 -20.40
N LEU A 440 17.06 -3.50 -20.84
CA LEU A 440 18.25 -2.99 -20.17
C LEU A 440 18.15 -1.47 -20.06
N ASP A 441 18.24 -0.94 -18.84
CA ASP A 441 18.26 0.50 -18.58
C ASP A 441 19.64 0.91 -18.03
N LEU A 442 20.30 1.80 -18.77
CA LEU A 442 21.63 2.35 -18.54
C LEU A 442 21.60 3.88 -18.52
N GLN A 443 20.43 4.50 -18.41
CA GLN A 443 20.33 5.95 -18.36
C GLN A 443 21.20 6.50 -17.23
N ARG A 444 21.86 7.64 -17.48
CA ARG A 444 22.69 8.30 -16.45
C ARG A 444 23.83 7.42 -15.91
N THR A 445 24.35 6.50 -16.73
CA THR A 445 25.64 5.84 -16.50
C THR A 445 26.77 6.59 -17.20
N GLY A 446 28.02 6.19 -16.94
CA GLY A 446 29.23 6.69 -17.59
C GLY A 446 29.68 5.89 -18.82
N ILE A 447 28.85 4.96 -19.33
CA ILE A 447 29.16 4.18 -20.54
C ILE A 447 29.15 5.10 -21.77
N SER A 448 30.19 4.97 -22.61
CA SER A 448 30.37 5.76 -23.82
C SER A 448 29.34 5.40 -24.91
N GLN A 449 29.23 6.24 -25.94
CA GLN A 449 28.36 5.95 -27.07
C GLN A 449 28.82 4.70 -27.83
N GLU A 450 30.13 4.48 -27.92
CA GLU A 450 30.76 3.30 -28.49
C GLU A 450 30.42 2.04 -27.67
N GLY A 451 30.51 2.12 -26.34
CA GLY A 451 30.11 1.05 -25.42
C GLY A 451 28.63 0.68 -25.57
N ILE A 452 27.73 1.67 -25.58
CA ILE A 452 26.29 1.45 -25.83
C ILE A 452 26.04 0.84 -27.21
N ALA A 453 26.77 1.26 -28.25
CA ALA A 453 26.65 0.66 -29.58
C ALA A 453 27.09 -0.80 -29.60
N ALA A 454 28.17 -1.15 -28.89
CA ALA A 454 28.63 -2.53 -28.73
C ALA A 454 27.59 -3.39 -28.00
N ILE A 455 27.01 -2.89 -26.90
CA ILE A 455 25.95 -3.58 -26.15
C ILE A 455 24.71 -3.82 -27.03
N ARG A 456 24.27 -2.82 -27.80
CA ARG A 456 23.13 -2.97 -28.73
C ARG A 456 23.41 -3.99 -29.83
N ALA A 457 24.66 -4.09 -30.30
CA ALA A 457 25.06 -5.08 -31.28
C ALA A 457 25.08 -6.50 -30.69
N ALA A 458 25.53 -6.65 -29.44
CA ALA A 458 25.54 -7.94 -28.72
C ALA A 458 24.14 -8.39 -28.28
N LEU A 459 23.25 -7.46 -27.96
CA LEU A 459 21.89 -7.70 -27.44
C LEU A 459 20.79 -7.23 -28.42
N PRO A 460 20.70 -7.77 -29.64
CA PRO A 460 19.82 -7.24 -30.69
C PRO A 460 18.32 -7.37 -30.39
N LYS A 461 17.94 -8.22 -29.41
CA LYS A 461 16.55 -8.40 -28.97
C LYS A 461 16.18 -7.55 -27.76
N ALA A 462 17.16 -7.01 -27.04
CA ALA A 462 16.94 -6.24 -25.83
C ALA A 462 16.52 -4.81 -26.19
N LYS A 463 15.52 -4.28 -25.46
CA LYS A 463 15.24 -2.85 -25.45
C LYS A 463 16.25 -2.15 -24.54
N VAL A 464 17.32 -1.62 -25.14
CA VAL A 464 18.37 -0.85 -24.44
C VAL A 464 18.01 0.64 -24.38
N ILE A 465 17.77 1.13 -23.16
CA ILE A 465 17.52 2.53 -22.83
C ILE A 465 18.82 3.10 -22.27
N ALA A 466 19.39 4.13 -22.90
CA ALA A 466 20.68 4.71 -22.53
C ALA A 466 20.71 6.21 -22.83
#